data_AF-A0A4W6FJJ6-F1
#
_entry.id   AF-A0A4W6FJJ6-F1
#
_cell.length_a   1.000
_cell.length_b   1.000
_cell.length_c   1.000
_cell.angle_alpha   90.00
_cell.angle_beta   90.00
_cell.angle_gamma   90.00
#
_symmetry.space_group_name_H-M   'P 1'
#
loop_
_entity.id
_entity.type
_entity.pdbx_description
1 polymer ?
#
loop_
_entity_poly.entity_id
_entity_poly.type
_entity_poly.pdbx_seq_one_letter_code
_entity_poly.pdbx_strand_id
1 'polypeptide(L)'
;MVQPQPDGPMQWDMSGEESGGALRVPPELAANEVVTRLLGDNQQLREALRRSNLALRQRCEEMEGWQRRTREEREFLSSRFQEARALVERLAQENHSLKGLVNGPASSSNHCCSSSQTEDQQGRPVRNGPLDGPQTLDQRERKRVEETDQHTQTTPPRSLPVEGANEFLQLLKSHKEKLEEGMRELRRKNEELERDRDEGEKERERMRRCIDQLRAKLAQAQASNVTEEVVQHRSEAQHSSDWYRELEEKLDYLQKSSKDKDCAQMAKDCEALKAQATSLLGELNERQSCLEKSEHERKILEEKLCSKLKALQAAERELEQQKKQHNVAMDKLLLQT
;
A
#
# COMPACT_ATOMS: atom_id res chain seq x y z
N MET A 1 51.04 9.41 63.78
CA MET A 1 51.15 9.28 62.31
C MET A 1 50.17 8.20 61.90
N VAL A 2 49.05 8.56 61.29
CA VAL A 2 48.13 7.59 60.65
C VAL A 2 47.96 8.10 59.22
N GLN A 3 48.40 7.28 58.29
CA GLN A 3 48.44 7.58 56.86
C GLN A 3 47.05 7.29 56.27
N PRO A 4 46.43 8.19 55.49
CA PRO A 4 45.17 7.87 54.83
C PRO A 4 45.47 6.99 53.60
N GLN A 5 44.69 5.91 53.42
CA GLN A 5 44.74 5.14 52.18
C GLN A 5 44.18 5.95 51.01
N PRO A 6 44.70 5.78 49.79
CA PRO A 6 44.14 6.41 48.61
C PRO A 6 42.94 5.57 48.14
N ASP A 7 41.76 6.17 48.14
CA ASP A 7 40.61 5.64 47.40
C ASP A 7 40.98 5.58 45.91
N GLY A 8 41.09 4.37 45.37
CA GLY A 8 41.32 4.13 43.95
C GLY A 8 40.11 4.56 43.11
N PRO A 9 40.33 4.97 41.84
CA PRO A 9 39.25 5.44 40.97
C PRO A 9 38.28 4.28 40.69
N MET A 10 37.01 4.46 41.03
CA MET A 10 35.90 3.62 40.56
C MET A 10 35.85 3.65 39.03
N GLN A 11 36.52 2.71 38.40
CA GLN A 11 36.51 2.52 36.96
C GLN A 11 35.28 1.69 36.58
N TRP A 12 34.22 2.36 36.14
CA TRP A 12 33.08 1.71 35.52
C TRP A 12 33.48 1.36 34.08
N ASP A 13 33.96 0.14 33.86
CA ASP A 13 34.26 -0.35 32.50
C ASP A 13 32.96 -0.45 31.70
N MET A 14 32.75 0.53 30.83
CA MET A 14 31.71 0.56 29.80
C MET A 14 32.25 -0.05 28.49
N SER A 15 32.99 -1.16 28.58
CA SER A 15 33.48 -1.87 27.41
C SER A 15 32.31 -2.57 26.73
N GLY A 16 31.82 -1.94 25.67
CA GLY A 16 30.84 -2.50 24.74
C GLY A 16 31.44 -3.66 23.97
N GLU A 17 31.27 -4.86 24.49
CA GLU A 17 31.28 -6.08 23.70
C GLU A 17 29.89 -6.70 23.72
N GLU A 18 29.59 -7.42 22.65
CA GLU A 18 28.29 -7.90 22.15
C GLU A 18 27.52 -8.86 23.08
N SER A 19 27.97 -8.97 24.34
CA SER A 19 27.30 -9.70 25.40
C SER A 19 26.60 -8.73 26.35
N GLY A 20 25.44 -8.23 25.92
CA GLY A 20 24.41 -7.56 26.72
C GLY A 20 24.88 -6.88 28.00
N GLY A 21 25.45 -5.68 27.90
CA GLY A 21 26.03 -4.84 28.95
C GLY A 21 25.51 -5.05 30.38
N ALA A 22 25.97 -6.10 31.04
CA ALA A 22 25.72 -6.35 32.45
C ALA A 22 26.69 -5.47 33.23
N LEU A 23 26.15 -4.47 33.93
CA LEU A 23 26.94 -3.62 34.82
C LEU A 23 27.46 -4.51 35.96
N ARG A 24 28.77 -4.79 35.96
CA ARG A 24 29.40 -5.59 37.00
C ARG A 24 29.62 -4.72 38.23
N VAL A 25 28.99 -5.10 39.34
CA VAL A 25 29.07 -4.35 40.61
C VAL A 25 30.35 -4.72 41.34
N PRO A 26 31.11 -3.74 41.86
CA PRO A 26 32.22 -4.01 42.76
C PRO A 26 31.79 -4.83 43.99
N PRO A 27 32.61 -5.78 44.47
CA PRO A 27 32.26 -6.68 45.58
C PRO A 27 31.86 -5.94 46.86
N GLU A 28 32.43 -4.75 47.09
CA GLU A 28 32.14 -3.91 48.27
C GLU A 28 30.71 -3.34 48.27
N LEU A 29 30.10 -3.22 47.08
CA LEU A 29 28.74 -2.68 46.90
C LEU A 29 27.71 -3.76 46.55
N ALA A 30 28.16 -4.99 46.28
CA ALA A 30 27.30 -6.10 45.93
C ALA A 30 26.34 -6.50 47.06
N ALA A 31 26.69 -6.23 48.33
CA ALA A 31 25.84 -6.48 49.49
C ALA A 31 24.88 -5.32 49.81
N ASN A 32 24.95 -4.19 49.08
CA ASN A 32 24.07 -3.05 49.33
C ASN A 32 22.72 -3.25 48.65
N GLU A 33 21.66 -3.42 49.44
CA GLU A 33 20.30 -3.71 48.97
C GLU A 33 19.75 -2.66 47.99
N VAL A 34 20.11 -1.38 48.19
CA VAL A 34 19.69 -0.28 47.29
C VAL A 34 20.35 -0.44 45.92
N VAL A 35 21.64 -0.80 45.89
CA VAL A 35 22.39 -1.06 44.65
C VAL A 35 21.80 -2.26 43.91
N THR A 36 21.50 -3.36 44.60
CA THR A 36 20.86 -4.53 43.99
C THR A 36 19.50 -4.21 43.39
N ARG A 37 18.66 -3.42 44.09
CA ARG A 37 17.36 -2.99 43.59
C ARG A 37 17.49 -2.11 42.35
N LEU A 38 18.37 -1.10 42.38
CA LEU A 38 18.59 -0.20 41.25
C LEU A 38 19.08 -0.93 40.00
N LEU A 39 19.89 -1.98 40.15
CA LEU A 39 20.34 -2.81 39.02
C LEU A 39 19.22 -3.68 38.46
N GLY A 40 18.37 -4.23 39.32
CA GLY A 40 17.15 -4.93 38.91
C GLY A 40 16.24 -4.02 38.10
N ASP A 41 15.97 -2.82 38.60
CA ASP A 41 15.16 -1.80 37.91
C ASP A 41 15.81 -1.39 36.58
N ASN A 42 17.13 -1.21 36.54
CA ASN A 42 17.86 -0.86 35.32
C ASN A 42 17.77 -1.97 34.26
N GLN A 43 17.87 -3.23 34.69
CA GLN A 43 17.71 -4.39 33.80
C GLN A 43 16.29 -4.45 33.24
N GLN A 44 15.27 -4.25 34.08
CA GLN A 44 13.87 -4.21 33.66
C GLN A 44 13.62 -3.07 32.65
N LEU A 45 14.19 -1.88 32.89
CA LEU A 45 14.10 -0.75 31.97
C LEU A 45 14.74 -1.06 30.61
N ARG A 46 15.92 -1.68 30.60
CA ARG A 46 16.58 -2.09 29.36
C ARG A 46 15.75 -3.09 28.58
N GLU A 47 15.17 -4.08 29.26
CA GLU A 47 14.29 -5.04 28.61
C GLU A 47 13.00 -4.41 28.11
N ALA A 48 12.38 -3.53 28.88
CA ALA A 48 11.21 -2.77 28.46
C ALA A 48 11.52 -1.92 27.22
N LEU A 49 12.68 -1.27 27.19
CA LEU A 49 13.13 -0.48 26.04
C LEU A 49 13.40 -1.35 24.81
N ARG A 50 13.99 -2.54 24.97
CA ARG A 50 14.16 -3.50 23.86
C ARG A 50 12.82 -3.97 23.30
N ARG A 51 11.88 -4.35 24.18
CA ARG A 51 10.52 -4.76 23.78
C ARG A 51 9.79 -3.62 23.05
N SER A 52 9.89 -2.39 23.57
CA SER A 52 9.30 -1.20 22.97
C SER A 52 9.88 -0.91 21.58
N ASN A 53 11.20 -0.97 21.41
CA ASN A 53 11.84 -0.78 20.11
C ASN A 53 11.45 -1.86 19.09
N LEU A 54 11.33 -3.12 19.53
CA LEU A 54 10.86 -4.19 18.66
C LEU A 54 9.42 -3.96 18.20
N ALA A 55 8.53 -3.62 19.14
CA ALA A 55 7.14 -3.29 18.84
C ALA A 55 7.05 -2.08 17.88
N LEU A 56 7.88 -1.05 18.06
CA LEU A 56 7.91 0.10 17.16
C LEU A 56 8.30 -0.30 15.73
N ARG A 57 9.32 -1.15 15.58
CA ARG A 57 9.73 -1.67 14.26
C ARG A 57 8.61 -2.44 13.58
N GLN A 58 7.95 -3.34 14.32
CA GLN A 58 6.79 -4.09 13.81
C GLN A 58 5.67 -3.15 13.37
N ARG A 59 5.39 -2.10 14.14
CA ARG A 59 4.36 -1.09 13.78
C ARG A 59 4.74 -0.28 12.55
N CYS A 60 6.01 0.03 12.35
CA CYS A 60 6.49 0.66 11.13
C CYS A 60 6.29 -0.26 9.91
N GLU A 61 6.66 -1.53 10.02
CA GLU A 61 6.47 -2.52 8.95
C GLU A 61 4.99 -2.72 8.61
N GLU A 62 4.12 -2.83 9.62
CA GLU A 62 2.67 -2.91 9.44
C GLU A 62 2.11 -1.68 8.73
N MET A 63 2.56 -0.48 9.12
CA MET A 63 2.11 0.77 8.53
C MET A 63 2.54 0.89 7.07
N GLU A 64 3.78 0.53 6.74
CA GLU A 64 4.28 0.49 5.37
C GLU A 64 3.51 -0.53 4.52
N GLY A 65 3.24 -1.71 5.09
CA GLY A 65 2.44 -2.75 4.43
C GLY A 65 0.99 -2.34 4.21
N TRP A 66 0.39 -1.59 5.14
CA TRP A 66 -0.94 -1.01 4.97
C TRP A 66 -0.94 0.05 3.87
N GLN A 67 -0.02 1.00 3.89
CA GLN A 67 0.08 2.05 2.87
C GLN A 67 0.25 1.48 1.45
N ARG A 68 1.07 0.43 1.30
CA ARG A 68 1.26 -0.26 0.02
C ARG A 68 -0.06 -0.85 -0.49
N ARG A 69 -0.76 -1.63 0.35
CA ARG A 69 -2.05 -2.24 -0.02
C ARG A 69 -3.09 -1.19 -0.37
N THR A 70 -3.22 -0.13 0.42
CA THR A 70 -4.16 0.96 0.15
C THR A 70 -3.85 1.67 -1.17
N ARG A 71 -2.55 1.83 -1.51
CA ARG A 71 -2.14 2.39 -2.80
C ARG A 71 -2.53 1.46 -3.96
N GLU A 72 -2.23 0.17 -3.85
CA GLU A 72 -2.56 -0.84 -4.86
C GLU A 72 -4.09 -0.93 -5.08
N GLU A 73 -4.88 -0.92 -4.01
CA GLU A 73 -6.35 -0.91 -4.09
C GLU A 73 -6.88 0.35 -4.79
N ARG A 74 -6.31 1.52 -4.48
CA ARG A 74 -6.68 2.78 -5.15
C ARG A 74 -6.37 2.74 -6.64
N GLU A 75 -5.19 2.22 -7.01
CA GLU A 75 -4.77 2.08 -8.41
C GLU A 75 -5.68 1.09 -9.15
N PHE A 76 -6.00 -0.05 -8.53
CA PHE A 76 -6.95 -1.02 -9.06
C PHE A 76 -8.33 -0.40 -9.31
N LEU A 77 -8.92 0.26 -8.31
CA LEU A 77 -10.21 0.92 -8.46
C LEU A 77 -10.18 2.01 -9.53
N SER A 78 -9.07 2.76 -9.62
CA SER A 78 -8.91 3.77 -10.67
C SER A 78 -8.91 3.15 -12.06
N SER A 79 -8.18 2.04 -12.29
CA SER A 79 -8.19 1.32 -13.57
C SER A 79 -9.60 0.83 -13.92
N ARG A 80 -10.27 0.19 -12.96
CA ARG A 80 -11.64 -0.33 -13.15
C ARG A 80 -12.64 0.77 -13.47
N PHE A 81 -12.51 1.94 -12.83
CA PHE A 81 -13.36 3.09 -13.13
C PHE A 81 -13.08 3.66 -14.52
N GLN A 82 -11.81 3.77 -14.92
CA GLN A 82 -11.43 4.22 -16.26
C GLN A 82 -11.95 3.26 -17.34
N GLU A 83 -11.84 1.96 -17.14
CA GLU A 83 -12.41 0.94 -18.03
C GLU A 83 -13.93 1.08 -18.16
N ALA A 84 -14.63 1.24 -17.04
CA ALA A 84 -16.08 1.43 -17.03
C ALA A 84 -16.48 2.72 -17.76
N ARG A 85 -15.74 3.82 -17.54
CA ARG A 85 -15.97 5.09 -18.23
C ARG A 85 -15.77 4.95 -19.74
N ALA A 86 -14.68 4.31 -20.17
CA ALA A 86 -14.40 4.08 -21.58
C ALA A 86 -15.49 3.21 -22.25
N LEU A 87 -16.03 2.22 -21.52
CA LEU A 87 -17.15 1.42 -21.99
C LEU A 87 -18.42 2.27 -22.18
N VAL A 88 -18.75 3.12 -21.21
CA VAL A 88 -19.91 4.03 -21.28
C VAL A 88 -19.78 5.00 -22.45
N GLU A 89 -18.61 5.61 -22.64
CA GLU A 89 -18.36 6.53 -23.76
C GLU A 89 -18.51 5.82 -25.11
N ARG A 90 -18.01 4.59 -25.24
CA ARG A 90 -18.17 3.79 -26.46
C ARG A 90 -19.62 3.42 -26.73
N LEU A 91 -20.33 2.93 -25.73
CA LEU A 91 -21.77 2.61 -25.84
C LEU A 91 -22.60 3.86 -26.16
N ALA A 92 -22.22 5.02 -25.64
CA ALA A 92 -22.87 6.28 -25.97
C ALA A 92 -22.65 6.68 -27.44
N GLN A 93 -21.42 6.52 -27.94
CA GLN A 93 -21.09 6.74 -29.37
C GLN A 93 -21.87 5.78 -30.27
N GLU A 94 -21.86 4.49 -29.95
CA GLU A 94 -22.62 3.46 -30.69
C GLU A 94 -24.12 3.77 -30.69
N ASN A 95 -24.69 4.15 -29.54
CA ASN A 95 -26.09 4.57 -29.47
C ASN A 95 -26.37 5.81 -30.34
N HIS A 96 -25.45 6.77 -30.38
CA HIS A 96 -25.59 7.94 -31.26
C HIS A 96 -25.56 7.53 -32.74
N SER A 97 -24.65 6.64 -33.12
CA SER A 97 -24.56 6.09 -34.49
C SER A 97 -25.81 5.31 -34.88
N LEU A 98 -26.33 4.45 -33.99
CA LEU A 98 -27.56 3.70 -34.21
C LEU A 98 -28.77 4.62 -34.32
N LYS A 99 -28.89 5.63 -33.44
CA LYS A 99 -29.93 6.66 -33.56
C LYS A 99 -29.83 7.43 -34.87
N GLY A 100 -28.62 7.76 -35.33
CA GLY A 100 -28.39 8.41 -36.61
C GLY A 100 -28.84 7.55 -37.80
N LEU A 101 -28.65 6.23 -37.72
CA LEU A 101 -29.09 5.28 -38.75
C LEU A 101 -30.61 5.07 -38.75
N VAL A 102 -31.24 5.07 -37.57
CA VAL A 102 -32.69 4.96 -37.42
C VAL A 102 -33.40 6.26 -37.81
N ASN A 103 -32.76 7.42 -37.62
CA ASN A 103 -33.34 8.74 -37.87
C ASN A 103 -32.91 9.38 -39.21
N GLY A 104 -32.32 8.64 -40.15
CA GLY A 104 -31.92 9.17 -41.46
C GLY A 104 -32.43 8.34 -42.65
N PRO A 105 -32.67 8.98 -43.81
CA PRO A 105 -33.69 9.97 -44.10
C PRO A 105 -35.00 9.28 -44.57
N ALA A 106 -36.06 9.36 -43.78
CA ALA A 106 -37.41 9.29 -44.35
C ALA A 106 -37.79 10.71 -44.78
N SER A 107 -37.68 10.99 -46.08
CA SER A 107 -38.09 12.28 -46.64
C SER A 107 -39.61 12.50 -46.55
N SER A 108 -39.97 13.77 -46.33
CA SER A 108 -41.25 14.45 -46.61
C SER A 108 -42.38 14.36 -45.57
N SER A 109 -42.55 15.44 -44.82
CA SER A 109 -43.86 16.06 -44.63
C SER A 109 -43.68 17.51 -44.15
N ASN A 110 -43.91 18.44 -45.07
CA ASN A 110 -44.04 19.87 -44.79
C ASN A 110 -45.29 20.13 -43.95
N HIS A 111 -45.14 20.70 -42.75
CA HIS A 111 -46.07 21.69 -42.16
C HIS A 111 -45.33 22.36 -40.97
N CYS A 112 -44.95 23.62 -41.06
CA CYS A 112 -45.71 24.83 -40.70
C CYS A 112 -45.53 25.29 -39.24
N CYS A 113 -44.95 26.49 -39.15
CA CYS A 113 -45.33 27.61 -38.28
C CYS A 113 -44.74 27.76 -36.87
N SER A 114 -43.76 28.68 -36.82
CA SER A 114 -43.82 29.96 -36.09
C SER A 114 -43.51 30.05 -34.59
N SER A 115 -42.42 30.79 -34.34
CA SER A 115 -42.28 31.94 -33.43
C SER A 115 -42.22 31.75 -31.91
N SER A 116 -41.10 32.20 -31.32
CA SER A 116 -40.95 33.35 -30.38
C SER A 116 -39.74 33.07 -29.45
N GLN A 117 -38.62 33.80 -29.61
CA GLN A 117 -38.20 34.93 -28.75
C GLN A 117 -38.15 34.63 -27.23
N THR A 118 -36.92 34.57 -26.69
CA THR A 118 -36.31 35.46 -25.66
C THR A 118 -34.83 35.01 -25.51
N GLU A 119 -33.83 35.89 -25.70
CA GLU A 119 -33.08 36.62 -24.65
C GLU A 119 -32.61 35.67 -23.51
N ASP A 120 -31.35 35.53 -23.13
CA ASP A 120 -30.24 36.47 -23.16
C ASP A 120 -28.92 35.80 -22.63
N GLN A 121 -27.80 36.48 -22.88
CA GLN A 121 -26.51 36.44 -22.14
C GLN A 121 -25.41 35.36 -22.38
N GLN A 122 -24.39 35.86 -23.09
CA GLN A 122 -22.95 35.88 -22.73
C GLN A 122 -22.10 34.59 -22.77
N GLY A 123 -21.10 34.62 -23.67
CA GLY A 123 -19.89 33.81 -23.56
C GLY A 123 -19.14 33.61 -24.87
N ARG A 124 -18.40 34.62 -25.36
CA ARG A 124 -17.34 34.45 -26.37
C ARG A 124 -16.25 33.49 -25.80
N PRO A 125 -15.53 32.71 -26.64
CA PRO A 125 -14.41 33.31 -27.37
C PRO A 125 -14.23 32.85 -28.83
N VAL A 126 -13.69 33.77 -29.61
CA VAL A 126 -13.03 33.53 -30.90
C VAL A 126 -11.55 33.26 -30.62
N ARG A 127 -10.97 32.17 -31.16
CA ARG A 127 -9.71 32.21 -31.93
C ARG A 127 -9.41 30.85 -32.61
N ASN A 128 -9.61 30.83 -33.92
CA ASN A 128 -8.93 30.12 -35.02
C ASN A 128 -7.97 28.95 -34.71
N GLY A 129 -8.20 27.82 -35.41
CA GLY A 129 -7.22 26.74 -35.68
C GLY A 129 -6.07 27.17 -36.62
N PRO A 130 -5.14 26.27 -37.02
CA PRO A 130 -5.43 25.15 -37.94
C PRO A 130 -4.80 23.78 -37.53
N LEU A 131 -5.50 22.66 -37.78
CA LEU A 131 -5.22 21.62 -38.82
C LEU A 131 -3.81 20.99 -38.79
N ASP A 132 -3.73 19.73 -38.32
CA ASP A 132 -3.15 18.63 -39.12
C ASP A 132 -3.58 17.26 -38.54
N GLY A 133 -4.03 16.36 -39.41
CA GLY A 133 -4.51 15.01 -39.07
C GLY A 133 -3.38 14.01 -38.81
N PRO A 134 -3.72 12.75 -38.53
CA PRO A 134 -3.32 11.75 -39.51
C PRO A 134 -4.41 10.74 -39.84
N GLN A 135 -4.52 10.58 -41.15
CA GLN A 135 -5.24 9.58 -41.90
C GLN A 135 -4.59 8.20 -41.70
N THR A 136 -5.45 7.20 -41.59
CA THR A 136 -5.14 5.77 -41.62
C THR A 136 -4.30 5.40 -42.85
N LEU A 137 -3.22 4.65 -42.66
CA LEU A 137 -2.52 4.00 -43.76
C LEU A 137 -2.12 2.57 -43.37
N ASP A 138 -3.09 1.70 -43.60
CA ASP A 138 -2.99 0.26 -43.64
C ASP A 138 -2.31 -0.16 -44.97
N GLN A 139 -1.53 -1.24 -44.91
CA GLN A 139 -1.20 -2.14 -46.04
C GLN A 139 -0.42 -1.62 -47.27
N ARG A 140 0.91 -1.78 -47.21
CA ARG A 140 1.80 -2.32 -48.27
C ARG A 140 3.19 -2.47 -47.61
N GLU A 141 3.93 -3.58 -47.66
CA GLU A 141 4.17 -4.51 -48.75
C GLU A 141 4.52 -5.91 -48.21
N ARG A 142 4.05 -6.93 -48.92
CA ARG A 142 4.56 -8.30 -48.85
C ARG A 142 5.83 -8.39 -49.69
N LYS A 143 6.95 -8.87 -49.12
CA LYS A 143 7.77 -9.99 -49.65
C LYS A 143 9.07 -10.20 -48.87
N ARG A 144 9.17 -11.39 -48.26
CA ARG A 144 10.28 -12.36 -48.30
C ARG A 144 11.69 -11.83 -48.63
N VAL A 145 12.63 -12.04 -47.70
CA VAL A 145 13.99 -12.64 -47.85
C VAL A 145 14.47 -12.92 -46.41
N GLU A 146 14.36 -14.15 -45.88
CA GLU A 146 15.40 -15.20 -45.85
C GLU A 146 16.80 -14.71 -45.45
N GLU A 147 17.14 -14.99 -44.19
CA GLU A 147 18.45 -15.38 -43.66
C GLU A 147 19.70 -15.11 -44.52
N THR A 148 20.61 -14.29 -44.00
CA THR A 148 22.05 -14.54 -44.15
C THR A 148 22.82 -13.80 -43.06
N ASP A 149 23.44 -14.60 -42.18
CA ASP A 149 24.56 -14.23 -41.32
C ASP A 149 25.63 -13.47 -42.11
N GLN A 150 25.90 -12.21 -41.78
CA GLN A 150 27.22 -11.62 -42.01
C GLN A 150 27.63 -10.70 -40.85
N HIS A 151 28.65 -11.20 -40.18
CA HIS A 151 29.53 -10.53 -39.23
C HIS A 151 30.13 -9.25 -39.83
N THR A 152 29.76 -8.09 -39.29
CA THR A 152 30.52 -6.85 -39.50
C THR A 152 30.79 -6.20 -38.15
N GLN A 153 32.02 -6.38 -37.66
CA GLN A 153 32.63 -5.52 -36.66
C GLN A 153 32.50 -4.07 -37.10
N THR A 154 31.86 -3.24 -36.29
CA THR A 154 32.00 -1.80 -36.35
C THR A 154 32.24 -1.29 -34.94
N THR A 155 33.45 -0.77 -34.77
CA THR A 155 33.99 -0.09 -33.60
C THR A 155 33.09 1.11 -33.23
N PRO A 156 32.72 1.32 -31.96
CA PRO A 156 31.92 2.49 -31.60
C PRO A 156 32.80 3.75 -31.57
N PRO A 157 32.31 4.91 -32.04
CA PRO A 157 33.05 6.15 -31.87
C PRO A 157 33.03 6.50 -30.38
N ARG A 158 34.22 6.85 -29.89
CA ARG A 158 34.51 7.19 -28.50
C ARG A 158 33.77 8.48 -28.12
N SER A 159 32.53 8.36 -27.65
CA SER A 159 31.85 9.44 -26.94
C SER A 159 32.38 9.52 -25.51
N LEU A 160 32.75 10.73 -25.12
CA LEU A 160 33.12 11.10 -23.75
C LEU A 160 32.05 10.60 -22.77
N PRO A 161 32.42 10.18 -21.55
CA PRO A 161 31.43 9.72 -20.57
C PRO A 161 30.62 10.94 -20.14
N VAL A 162 29.39 11.06 -20.66
CA VAL A 162 28.41 11.97 -20.10
C VAL A 162 28.03 11.37 -18.74
N GLU A 163 28.34 12.09 -17.66
CA GLU A 163 27.89 11.78 -16.30
C GLU A 163 26.36 11.66 -16.33
N GLY A 164 25.87 10.42 -16.33
CA GLY A 164 24.45 10.07 -16.50
C GLY A 164 24.19 8.90 -17.46
N ALA A 165 25.07 8.62 -18.44
CA ALA A 165 24.91 7.49 -19.37
C ALA A 165 24.97 6.13 -18.66
N ASN A 166 25.70 6.05 -17.53
CA ASN A 166 25.84 4.83 -16.74
C ASN A 166 24.54 4.49 -15.98
N GLU A 167 23.84 5.49 -15.47
CA GLU A 167 22.57 5.33 -14.74
C GLU A 167 21.45 4.91 -15.69
N PHE A 168 21.35 5.55 -16.86
CA PHE A 168 20.40 5.17 -17.89
C PHE A 168 20.62 3.73 -18.39
N LEU A 169 21.89 3.32 -18.56
CA LEU A 169 22.24 1.97 -18.96
C LEU A 169 21.90 0.93 -17.86
N GLN A 170 22.08 1.27 -16.58
CA GLN A 170 21.68 0.42 -15.46
C GLN A 170 20.15 0.26 -15.39
N LEU A 171 19.41 1.35 -15.59
CA LEU A 171 17.94 1.30 -15.64
C LEU A 171 17.46 0.43 -16.81
N LEU A 172 18.07 0.57 -17.98
CA LEU A 172 17.73 -0.23 -19.16
C LEU A 172 18.06 -1.72 -18.95
N LYS A 173 19.17 -2.03 -18.29
CA LYS A 173 19.53 -3.41 -17.89
C LYS A 173 18.52 -3.99 -16.89
N SER A 174 18.11 -3.23 -15.88
CA SER A 174 17.07 -3.67 -14.92
C SER A 174 15.73 -3.89 -15.62
N HIS A 175 15.34 -3.02 -16.55
CA HIS A 175 14.11 -3.19 -17.32
C HIS A 175 14.16 -4.42 -18.22
N LYS A 176 15.30 -4.66 -18.89
CA LYS A 176 15.55 -5.87 -19.66
C LYS A 176 15.45 -7.12 -18.78
N GLU A 177 16.08 -7.13 -17.61
CA GLU A 177 16.05 -8.25 -16.67
C GLU A 177 14.63 -8.55 -16.19
N LYS A 178 13.86 -7.51 -15.84
CA LYS A 178 12.44 -7.63 -15.47
C LYS A 178 11.58 -8.21 -16.60
N LEU A 179 11.81 -7.80 -17.85
CA LEU A 179 11.13 -8.38 -19.01
C LEU A 179 11.52 -9.85 -19.23
N GLU A 180 12.79 -10.20 -19.08
CA GLU A 180 13.28 -11.57 -19.21
C GLU A 180 12.77 -12.47 -18.08
N GLU A 181 12.64 -11.94 -16.87
CA GLU A 181 12.01 -12.62 -15.74
C GLU A 181 10.51 -12.81 -15.97
N GLY A 182 9.79 -11.76 -16.38
CA GLY A 182 8.37 -11.86 -16.74
C GLY A 182 8.11 -12.86 -17.86
N MET A 183 8.98 -12.93 -18.88
CA MET A 183 8.90 -13.96 -19.91
C MET A 183 9.19 -15.37 -19.38
N ARG A 184 10.09 -15.54 -18.42
CA ARG A 184 10.35 -16.85 -17.78
C ARG A 184 9.17 -17.30 -16.92
N GLU A 185 8.59 -16.39 -16.14
CA GLU A 185 7.39 -16.67 -15.34
C GLU A 185 6.19 -17.02 -16.21
N LEU A 186 5.97 -16.27 -17.30
CA LEU A 186 4.88 -16.54 -18.22
C LEU A 186 5.02 -17.93 -18.86
N ARG A 187 6.24 -18.34 -19.23
CA ARG A 187 6.50 -19.70 -19.73
C ARG A 187 6.17 -20.76 -18.69
N ARG A 188 6.63 -20.61 -17.43
CA ARG A 188 6.31 -21.56 -16.35
C ARG A 188 4.81 -21.65 -16.10
N LYS A 189 4.12 -20.50 -16.06
CA LYS A 189 2.67 -20.45 -15.86
C LYS A 189 1.91 -21.10 -17.02
N ASN A 190 2.41 -20.95 -18.24
CA ASN A 190 1.80 -21.58 -19.41
C ASN A 190 1.98 -23.11 -19.39
N GLU A 191 3.15 -23.60 -18.97
CA GLU A 191 3.39 -25.04 -18.76
C GLU A 191 2.52 -25.63 -17.64
N GLU A 192 2.27 -24.87 -16.58
CA GLU A 192 1.38 -25.27 -15.50
C GLU A 192 -0.08 -25.35 -15.96
N LEU A 193 -0.56 -24.34 -16.70
CA LEU A 193 -1.90 -24.36 -17.30
C LEU A 193 -2.10 -25.52 -18.26
N GLU A 194 -1.07 -25.88 -19.03
CA GLU A 194 -1.11 -27.05 -19.90
C GLU A 194 -1.24 -28.36 -19.11
N ARG A 195 -0.50 -28.50 -18.01
CA ARG A 195 -0.65 -29.65 -17.09
C ARG A 195 -2.05 -29.74 -16.50
N ASP A 196 -2.58 -28.64 -15.98
CA ASP A 196 -3.94 -28.62 -15.40
C ASP A 196 -5.01 -28.95 -16.44
N ARG A 197 -4.86 -28.44 -17.67
CA ARG A 197 -5.77 -28.74 -18.78
C ARG A 197 -5.77 -30.23 -19.12
N ASP A 198 -4.59 -30.84 -19.22
CA ASP A 198 -4.42 -32.25 -19.53
C ASP A 198 -4.93 -33.16 -18.40
N GLU A 199 -4.74 -32.77 -17.13
CA GLU A 199 -5.31 -33.45 -15.98
C GLU A 199 -6.85 -33.38 -15.97
N GLY A 200 -7.40 -32.19 -16.21
CA GLY A 200 -8.84 -32.02 -16.36
C GLY A 200 -9.41 -32.81 -17.54
N GLU A 201 -8.66 -32.97 -18.64
CA GLU A 201 -9.07 -33.82 -19.77
C GLU A 201 -9.08 -35.31 -19.39
N LYS A 202 -8.05 -35.80 -18.70
CA LYS A 202 -8.01 -37.18 -18.18
C LYS A 202 -9.18 -37.46 -17.24
N GLU A 203 -9.54 -36.50 -16.39
CA GLU A 203 -10.71 -36.63 -15.50
C GLU A 203 -12.02 -36.68 -16.28
N ARG A 204 -12.21 -35.78 -17.26
CA ARG A 204 -13.38 -35.81 -18.16
C ARG A 204 -13.48 -37.13 -18.93
N GLU A 205 -12.36 -37.68 -19.39
CA GLU A 205 -12.29 -38.97 -20.06
C GLU A 205 -12.72 -40.12 -19.13
N ARG A 206 -12.28 -40.10 -17.86
CA ARG A 206 -12.70 -41.09 -16.85
C ARG A 206 -14.20 -41.01 -16.56
N MET A 207 -14.74 -39.79 -16.40
CA MET A 207 -16.18 -39.60 -16.20
C MET A 207 -16.98 -40.08 -17.40
N ARG A 208 -16.53 -39.77 -18.63
CA ARG A 208 -17.19 -40.21 -19.86
C ARG A 208 -17.24 -41.75 -19.94
N ARG A 209 -16.12 -42.42 -19.64
CA ARG A 209 -16.07 -43.89 -19.55
C ARG A 209 -17.04 -44.45 -18.51
N CYS A 210 -17.17 -43.81 -17.35
CA CYS A 210 -18.13 -44.22 -16.31
C CYS A 210 -19.58 -44.07 -16.81
N ILE A 211 -19.90 -42.95 -17.44
CA ILE A 211 -21.23 -42.70 -18.02
C ILE A 211 -21.58 -43.74 -19.07
N ASP A 212 -20.64 -44.07 -19.96
CA ASP A 212 -20.88 -45.07 -21.01
C ASP A 212 -21.06 -46.48 -20.43
N GLN A 213 -20.31 -46.84 -19.38
CA GLN A 213 -20.53 -48.09 -18.63
C GLN A 213 -21.92 -48.15 -17.99
N LEU A 214 -22.38 -47.06 -17.37
CA LEU A 214 -23.71 -46.99 -16.77
C LEU A 214 -24.82 -47.09 -17.84
N ARG A 215 -24.63 -46.44 -18.99
CA ARG A 215 -25.57 -46.55 -20.13
C ARG A 215 -25.64 -47.97 -20.69
N ALA A 216 -24.50 -48.66 -20.80
CA ALA A 216 -24.46 -50.05 -21.24
C ALA A 216 -25.18 -50.98 -20.26
N LYS A 217 -24.97 -50.79 -18.94
CA LYS A 217 -25.70 -51.54 -17.90
C LYS A 217 -27.20 -51.28 -17.93
N LEU A 218 -27.61 -50.03 -18.16
CA LEU A 218 -29.02 -49.68 -18.28
C LEU A 218 -29.66 -50.35 -19.51
N ALA A 219 -28.98 -50.33 -20.66
CA ALA A 219 -29.44 -51.01 -21.88
C ALA A 219 -29.52 -52.53 -21.69
N GLN A 220 -28.57 -53.12 -20.96
CA GLN A 220 -28.57 -54.54 -20.63
C GLN A 220 -29.74 -54.89 -19.69
N ALA A 221 -29.98 -54.12 -18.63
CA ALA A 221 -31.13 -54.33 -17.73
C ALA A 221 -32.47 -54.21 -18.48
N GLN A 222 -32.58 -53.23 -19.38
CA GLN A 222 -33.76 -53.07 -20.25
C GLN A 222 -33.99 -54.25 -21.21
N ALA A 223 -32.92 -54.93 -21.63
CA ALA A 223 -33.00 -56.11 -22.49
C ALA A 223 -33.22 -57.42 -21.72
N SER A 224 -32.95 -57.46 -20.40
CA SER A 224 -32.73 -58.73 -19.69
C SER A 224 -33.89 -59.27 -18.86
N ASN A 225 -34.94 -58.53 -18.43
CA ASN A 225 -36.23 -59.10 -17.94
C ASN A 225 -37.21 -58.03 -17.39
N VAL A 226 -38.51 -58.22 -17.63
CA VAL A 226 -39.60 -57.26 -17.29
C VAL A 226 -40.21 -57.44 -15.89
N THR A 227 -39.90 -58.46 -15.07
CA THR A 227 -40.75 -58.70 -13.87
C THR A 227 -40.09 -58.89 -12.51
N GLU A 228 -38.79 -59.18 -12.38
CA GLU A 228 -38.15 -59.32 -11.05
C GLU A 228 -37.19 -58.17 -10.67
N GLU A 229 -36.60 -57.45 -11.63
CA GLU A 229 -35.69 -56.35 -11.32
C GLU A 229 -36.39 -55.06 -10.86
N VAL A 230 -37.69 -54.91 -11.11
CA VAL A 230 -38.44 -53.68 -10.77
C VAL A 230 -38.47 -53.42 -9.24
N VAL A 231 -38.43 -54.48 -8.43
CA VAL A 231 -38.39 -54.35 -6.96
C VAL A 231 -36.98 -54.00 -6.47
N GLN A 232 -35.94 -54.60 -7.06
CA GLN A 232 -34.53 -54.30 -6.76
C GLN A 232 -34.17 -52.87 -7.20
N HIS A 233 -34.55 -52.46 -8.42
CA HIS A 233 -34.37 -51.11 -8.95
C HIS A 233 -35.15 -50.06 -8.15
N ARG A 234 -36.31 -50.43 -7.56
CA ARG A 234 -37.05 -49.52 -6.66
C ARG A 234 -36.30 -49.30 -5.36
N SER A 235 -35.74 -50.34 -4.74
CA SER A 235 -34.91 -50.23 -3.53
C SER A 235 -33.61 -49.46 -3.79
N GLU A 236 -32.96 -49.68 -4.93
CA GLU A 236 -31.76 -48.95 -5.34
C GLU A 236 -32.05 -47.48 -5.69
N ALA A 237 -33.19 -47.19 -6.34
CA ALA A 237 -33.65 -45.83 -6.58
C ALA A 237 -34.03 -45.11 -5.28
N GLN A 238 -34.62 -45.82 -4.31
CA GLN A 238 -34.90 -45.29 -2.97
C GLN A 238 -33.61 -44.95 -2.23
N HIS A 239 -32.63 -45.87 -2.21
CA HIS A 239 -31.33 -45.64 -1.58
C HIS A 239 -30.56 -44.50 -2.27
N SER A 240 -30.63 -44.40 -3.60
CA SER A 240 -30.06 -43.28 -4.35
C SER A 240 -30.73 -41.96 -3.97
N SER A 241 -32.05 -41.92 -3.87
CA SER A 241 -32.80 -40.72 -3.46
C SER A 241 -32.49 -40.29 -2.02
N ASP A 242 -32.33 -41.24 -1.09
CA ASP A 242 -31.96 -40.95 0.29
C ASP A 242 -30.51 -40.48 0.38
N TRP A 243 -29.62 -41.03 -0.46
CA TRP A 243 -28.23 -40.56 -0.58
C TRP A 243 -28.14 -39.13 -1.13
N TYR A 244 -28.95 -38.77 -2.13
CA TYR A 244 -29.02 -37.39 -2.62
C TYR A 244 -29.53 -36.42 -1.55
N ARG A 245 -30.53 -36.83 -0.76
CA ARG A 245 -31.06 -36.03 0.36
C ARG A 245 -30.01 -35.78 1.43
N GLU A 246 -29.26 -36.81 1.82
CA GLU A 246 -28.16 -36.68 2.79
C GLU A 246 -27.03 -35.79 2.25
N LEU A 247 -26.75 -35.87 0.94
CA LEU A 247 -25.77 -35.00 0.28
C LEU A 247 -26.23 -33.52 0.30
N GLU A 248 -27.50 -33.25 0.04
CA GLU A 248 -28.10 -31.92 0.13
C GLU A 248 -28.05 -31.37 1.56
N GLU A 249 -28.37 -32.19 2.57
CA GLU A 249 -28.26 -31.79 3.98
C GLU A 249 -26.82 -31.49 4.37
N LYS A 250 -25.84 -32.25 3.88
CA LYS A 250 -24.41 -31.96 4.08
C LYS A 250 -23.98 -30.70 3.37
N LEU A 251 -24.49 -30.42 2.17
CA LEU A 251 -24.20 -29.20 1.43
C LEU A 251 -24.76 -27.98 2.16
N ASP A 252 -26.01 -28.05 2.65
CA ASP A 252 -26.63 -26.98 3.42
C ASP A 252 -25.92 -26.77 4.76
N TYR A 253 -25.54 -27.86 5.45
CA TYR A 253 -24.76 -27.79 6.69
C TYR A 253 -23.38 -27.14 6.46
N LEU A 254 -22.65 -27.54 5.41
CA LEU A 254 -21.37 -26.94 5.07
C LEU A 254 -21.52 -25.47 4.70
N GLN A 255 -22.50 -25.13 3.86
CA GLN A 255 -22.76 -23.77 3.43
C GLN A 255 -23.18 -22.87 4.61
N LYS A 256 -24.02 -23.37 5.51
CA LYS A 256 -24.44 -22.68 6.73
C LYS A 256 -23.28 -22.51 7.70
N SER A 257 -22.47 -23.56 7.90
CA SER A 257 -21.28 -23.47 8.75
C SER A 257 -20.22 -22.51 8.22
N SER A 258 -20.09 -22.37 6.89
CA SER A 258 -19.20 -21.39 6.26
C SER A 258 -19.70 -19.98 6.52
N LYS A 259 -20.98 -19.72 6.22
CA LYS A 259 -21.59 -18.40 6.44
C LYS A 259 -21.56 -17.98 7.90
N ASP A 260 -21.83 -18.88 8.83
CA ASP A 260 -21.81 -18.58 10.27
C ASP A 260 -20.39 -18.24 10.76
N LYS A 261 -19.37 -18.93 10.24
CA LYS A 261 -17.96 -18.63 10.53
C LYS A 261 -17.54 -17.27 9.95
N ASP A 262 -17.93 -16.97 8.72
CA ASP A 262 -17.65 -15.68 8.07
C ASP A 262 -18.34 -14.53 8.81
N CYS A 263 -19.61 -14.70 9.20
CA CYS A 263 -20.36 -13.74 10.00
C CYS A 263 -19.72 -13.51 11.38
N ALA A 264 -19.29 -14.57 12.06
CA ALA A 264 -18.63 -14.47 13.37
C ALA A 264 -17.25 -13.80 13.27
N GLN A 265 -16.49 -14.08 12.21
CA GLN A 265 -15.21 -13.42 11.95
C GLN A 265 -15.40 -11.94 11.64
N MET A 266 -16.36 -11.61 10.78
CA MET A 266 -16.70 -10.22 10.46
C MET A 266 -17.16 -9.42 11.68
N ALA A 267 -17.88 -10.03 12.62
CA ALA A 267 -18.26 -9.40 13.88
C ALA A 267 -17.03 -9.07 14.75
N LYS A 268 -16.08 -10.02 14.88
CA LYS A 268 -14.82 -9.79 15.61
C LYS A 268 -13.98 -8.69 14.97
N ASP A 269 -13.90 -8.67 13.65
CA ASP A 269 -13.14 -7.64 12.92
C ASP A 269 -13.78 -6.26 13.11
N CYS A 270 -15.11 -6.18 13.10
CA CYS A 270 -15.84 -4.94 13.42
C CYS A 270 -15.55 -4.45 14.85
N GLU A 271 -15.49 -5.36 15.82
CA GLU A 271 -15.17 -5.02 17.21
C GLU A 271 -13.70 -4.57 17.36
N ALA A 272 -12.77 -5.26 16.71
CA ALA A 272 -11.36 -4.88 16.69
C ALA A 272 -11.14 -3.50 16.06
N LEU A 273 -11.80 -3.23 14.93
CA LEU A 273 -11.76 -1.92 14.28
C LEU A 273 -12.35 -0.82 15.17
N LYS A 274 -13.46 -1.08 15.87
CA LYS A 274 -14.01 -0.13 16.84
C LYS A 274 -13.03 0.16 17.97
N ALA A 275 -12.42 -0.87 18.55
CA ALA A 275 -11.42 -0.70 19.60
C ALA A 275 -10.21 0.10 19.12
N GLN A 276 -9.74 -0.16 17.90
CA GLN A 276 -8.64 0.59 17.28
C GLN A 276 -9.02 2.07 17.05
N ALA A 277 -10.22 2.34 16.54
CA ALA A 277 -10.72 3.70 16.34
C ALA A 277 -10.84 4.46 17.67
N THR A 278 -11.33 3.81 18.73
CA THR A 278 -11.38 4.38 20.08
C THR A 278 -9.99 4.66 20.64
N SER A 279 -9.03 3.77 20.43
CA SER A 279 -7.63 3.97 20.87
C SER A 279 -6.98 5.15 20.16
N LEU A 280 -7.11 5.24 18.84
CA LEU A 280 -6.56 6.36 18.05
C LEU A 280 -7.19 7.70 18.43
N LEU A 281 -8.51 7.71 18.72
CA LEU A 281 -9.18 8.91 19.23
C LEU A 281 -8.62 9.35 20.58
N GLY A 282 -8.33 8.40 21.47
CA GLY A 282 -7.66 8.65 22.75
C GLY A 282 -6.26 9.24 22.56
N GLU A 283 -5.42 8.62 21.74
CA GLU A 283 -4.07 9.12 21.42
C GLU A 283 -4.10 10.52 20.80
N LEU A 284 -5.06 10.80 19.90
CA LEU A 284 -5.22 12.11 19.27
C LEU A 284 -5.55 13.17 20.33
N ASN A 285 -6.45 12.85 21.26
CA ASN A 285 -6.84 13.75 22.33
C ASN A 285 -5.68 14.01 23.32
N GLU A 286 -4.88 12.99 23.64
CA GLU A 286 -3.67 13.16 24.45
C GLU A 286 -2.64 14.03 23.74
N ARG A 287 -2.38 13.80 22.44
CA ARG A 287 -1.47 14.64 21.65
C ARG A 287 -1.94 16.07 21.57
N GLN A 288 -3.24 16.29 21.41
CA GLN A 288 -3.85 17.62 21.42
C GLN A 288 -3.62 18.33 22.77
N SER A 289 -3.84 17.63 23.89
CA SER A 289 -3.57 18.19 25.23
C SER A 289 -2.08 18.52 25.45
N CYS A 290 -1.17 17.67 24.97
CA CYS A 290 0.27 17.94 25.04
C CYS A 290 0.67 19.15 24.19
N LEU A 291 0.09 19.31 23.00
CA LEU A 291 0.33 20.46 22.14
C LEU A 291 -0.12 21.75 22.82
N GLU A 292 -1.32 21.78 23.40
CA GLU A 292 -1.85 22.94 24.11
C GLU A 292 -0.98 23.36 25.30
N LYS A 293 -0.48 22.40 26.09
CA LYS A 293 0.47 22.67 27.18
C LYS A 293 1.77 23.27 26.67
N SER A 294 2.34 22.71 25.60
CA SER A 294 3.57 23.22 25.00
C SER A 294 3.39 24.62 24.41
N GLU A 295 2.25 24.90 23.76
CA GLU A 295 1.93 26.23 23.28
C GLU A 295 1.77 27.26 24.41
N HIS A 296 1.17 26.86 25.54
CA HIS A 296 1.06 27.71 26.72
C HIS A 296 2.43 28.02 27.32
N GLU A 297 3.29 27.02 27.47
CA GLU A 297 4.67 27.20 27.95
C GLU A 297 5.48 28.09 27.00
N ARG A 298 5.35 27.91 25.69
CA ARG A 298 5.98 28.76 24.68
C ARG A 298 5.57 30.22 24.86
N LYS A 299 4.27 30.51 25.02
CA LYS A 299 3.77 31.88 25.26
C LYS A 299 4.38 32.49 26.53
N ILE A 300 4.43 31.73 27.63
CA ILE A 300 5.07 32.20 28.87
C ILE A 300 6.55 32.52 28.66
N LEU A 301 7.28 31.67 27.92
CA LEU A 301 8.69 31.90 27.63
C LEU A 301 8.89 33.12 26.72
N GLU A 302 8.03 33.33 25.74
CA GLU A 302 8.05 34.52 24.87
C GLU A 302 7.80 35.82 25.66
N GLU A 303 6.84 35.82 26.59
CA GLU A 303 6.59 36.96 27.47
C GLU A 303 7.79 37.26 28.39
N LYS A 304 8.41 36.20 28.95
CA LYS A 304 9.64 36.32 29.75
C LYS A 304 10.79 36.87 28.92
N LEU A 305 10.97 36.39 27.68
CA LEU A 305 12.00 36.85 26.77
C LEU A 305 11.79 38.32 26.40
N CYS A 306 10.57 38.72 26.07
CA CYS A 306 10.21 40.11 25.80
C CYS A 306 10.53 41.01 27.01
N SER A 307 10.20 40.56 28.22
CA SER A 307 10.50 41.27 29.47
C SER A 307 12.01 41.43 29.69
N LYS A 308 12.79 40.36 29.48
CA LYS A 308 14.26 40.39 29.60
C LYS A 308 14.91 41.28 28.55
N LEU A 309 14.40 41.28 27.33
CA LEU A 309 14.90 42.12 26.24
C LEU A 309 14.69 43.61 26.56
N LYS A 310 13.52 43.98 27.09
CA LYS A 310 13.26 45.35 27.59
C LYS A 310 14.19 45.75 28.73
N ALA A 311 14.41 44.84 29.69
CA ALA A 311 15.31 45.10 30.83
C ALA A 311 16.77 45.27 30.37
N LEU A 312 17.23 44.44 29.44
CA LEU A 312 18.56 44.54 28.84
C LEU A 312 18.72 45.90 28.13
N GLN A 313 17.74 46.28 27.31
CA GLN A 313 17.77 47.55 26.58
C GLN A 313 17.76 48.77 27.52
N ALA A 314 17.14 48.66 28.71
CA ALA A 314 17.21 49.71 29.73
C ALA A 314 18.60 49.78 30.36
N ALA A 315 19.20 48.64 30.70
CA ALA A 315 20.55 48.55 31.26
C ALA A 315 21.61 49.06 30.27
N GLU A 316 21.49 48.77 28.97
CA GLU A 316 22.36 49.30 27.93
C GLU A 316 22.33 50.82 27.86
N ARG A 317 21.12 51.43 27.95
CA ARG A 317 20.97 52.89 27.98
C ARG A 317 21.60 53.50 29.22
N GLU A 318 21.42 52.88 30.38
CA GLU A 318 22.03 53.33 31.65
C GLU A 318 23.56 53.26 31.59
N LEU A 319 24.12 52.17 31.07
CA LEU A 319 25.57 52.03 30.86
C LEU A 319 26.10 53.14 29.93
N GLU A 320 25.40 53.43 28.84
CA GLU A 320 25.78 54.49 27.91
C GLU A 320 25.72 55.88 28.56
N GLN A 321 24.72 56.11 29.42
CA GLN A 321 24.63 57.34 30.20
C GLN A 321 25.78 57.46 31.21
N GLN A 322 26.13 56.38 31.91
CA GLN A 322 27.27 56.35 32.83
C GLN A 322 28.59 56.61 32.12
N LYS A 323 28.81 56.03 30.93
CA LYS A 323 29.99 56.33 30.10
C LYS A 323 30.08 57.81 29.75
N LYS A 324 28.96 58.41 29.33
CA LYS A 324 28.91 59.85 29.02
C LYS A 324 29.22 60.70 30.26
N GLN A 325 28.66 60.38 31.41
CA GLN A 325 28.94 61.07 32.67
C GLN A 325 30.41 60.93 33.08
N HIS A 326 30.99 59.73 32.93
CA HIS A 326 32.41 59.47 33.21
C HIS A 326 33.32 60.31 32.31
N ASN A 327 33.05 60.36 31.00
CA ASN A 327 33.83 61.18 30.07
C ASN A 327 33.79 62.67 30.45
N VAL A 328 32.61 63.21 30.76
CA VAL A 328 32.47 64.61 31.22
C VAL A 328 33.23 64.87 32.52
N ALA A 329 33.22 63.92 33.47
CA ALA A 329 33.97 64.04 34.72
C ALA A 329 35.49 64.02 34.48
N MET A 330 35.97 63.16 33.59
CA MET A 330 37.37 63.10 33.18
C MET A 330 37.82 64.41 32.51
N ASP A 331 37.03 64.96 31.58
CA ASP A 331 37.33 66.23 30.93
C ASP A 331 37.43 67.39 31.93
N LYS A 332 36.52 67.43 32.92
CA LYS A 332 36.56 68.43 34.00
C LYS A 332 37.84 68.34 34.84
N LEU A 333 38.30 67.14 35.17
CA LEU A 333 39.54 66.93 35.91
C LEU A 333 40.77 67.37 35.10
N LEU A 334 40.81 67.03 33.81
CA LEU A 334 41.85 67.47 32.89
C LEU A 334 41.95 69.00 32.78
N LEU A 335 40.82 69.70 32.80
CA LEU A 335 40.79 71.18 32.75
C LEU A 335 41.21 71.87 34.07
N GLN A 336 41.30 71.14 35.18
CA GLN A 336 41.71 71.66 36.49
C GLN A 336 43.20 71.48 36.80
N THR A 337 43.93 70.77 35.94
CA THR A 337 45.37 70.50 36.08
C THR A 337 46.14 71.34 35.07
#